data_AF-A0AAX2A8T8-F1
#
_entry.id   AF-A0AAX2A8T8-F1
#
_cell.length_a   1.000
_cell.length_b   1.000
_cell.length_c   1.000
_cell.angle_alpha   90.00
_cell.angle_beta   90.00
_cell.angle_gamma   90.00
#
_symmetry.space_group_name_H-M   'P 1'
#
loop_
_entity.id
_entity.type
_entity.pdbx_description
1 polymer ?
#
loop_
_entity_poly.entity_id
_entity_poly.type
_entity_poly.pdbx_seq_one_letter_code
_entity_poly.pdbx_strand_id
1 'polypeptide(L)'
;MTRLRLISSIAFSESLIKKALKIAFVVGIILNLINQGDKIVSLLFNEINYFKSILTFCVPFCVSMYTAISMKLKFQVGEKAAEHVLLRCTNCNGCLEVKKDQIVPFCYKCAEKTNWKLTSFKDKKCQHKK
;
A
#
# COMPACT_ATOMS: atom_id res chain seq x y z
N MET A 1 3.97 -2.93 -18.28
CA MET A 1 3.95 -1.92 -17.20
C MET A 1 5.10 -2.16 -16.24
N THR A 2 5.80 -1.11 -15.81
CA THR A 2 6.87 -1.21 -14.80
C THR A 2 6.23 -1.19 -13.40
N ARG A 3 6.70 -2.05 -12.48
CA ARG A 3 6.17 -2.14 -11.10
C ARG A 3 6.13 -0.79 -10.38
N LEU A 4 7.08 0.10 -10.69
CA LEU A 4 7.16 1.46 -10.16
C LEU A 4 5.93 2.32 -10.46
N ARG A 5 5.36 2.24 -11.68
CA ARG A 5 4.15 3.01 -12.03
C ARG A 5 2.93 2.58 -11.24
N LEU A 6 2.80 1.28 -10.99
CA LEU A 6 1.72 0.73 -10.16
C LEU A 6 1.88 1.18 -8.71
N ILE A 7 3.08 1.08 -8.15
CA ILE A 7 3.38 1.54 -6.79
C ILE A 7 3.05 3.03 -6.66
N SER A 8 3.47 3.85 -7.63
CA SER A 8 3.19 5.28 -7.64
C SER A 8 1.69 5.56 -7.69
N SER A 9 0.94 4.95 -8.62
CA SER A 9 -0.53 5.11 -8.71
C SER A 9 -1.24 4.73 -7.40
N ILE A 10 -0.81 3.63 -6.76
CA ILE A 10 -1.34 3.21 -5.46
C ILE A 10 -0.97 4.22 -4.37
N ALA A 11 0.30 4.64 -4.30
CA ALA A 11 0.80 5.57 -3.28
C ALA A 11 0.12 6.93 -3.34
N PHE A 12 -0.18 7.43 -4.54
CA PHE A 12 -0.86 8.71 -4.75
C PHE A 12 -2.39 8.61 -4.71
N SER A 13 -2.94 7.47 -4.30
CA SER A 13 -4.39 7.37 -4.12
C SER A 13 -4.85 8.20 -2.91
N GLU A 14 -5.78 9.12 -3.14
CA GLU A 14 -6.28 10.02 -2.09
C GLU A 14 -6.80 9.27 -0.86
N SER A 15 -7.46 8.14 -1.08
CA SER A 15 -8.01 7.31 -0.01
C SER A 15 -6.92 6.77 0.93
N LEU A 16 -5.73 6.44 0.40
CA LEU A 16 -4.62 5.96 1.23
C LEU A 16 -3.93 7.12 1.92
N ILE A 17 -3.68 8.23 1.22
CA ILE A 17 -3.04 9.41 1.79
C ILE A 17 -3.89 9.96 2.95
N LYS A 18 -5.20 10.12 2.77
CA LYS A 18 -6.11 10.61 3.83
C LYS A 18 -6.09 9.70 5.07
N LYS A 19 -6.09 8.37 4.86
CA LYS A 19 -5.99 7.40 5.97
C LYS A 19 -4.64 7.48 6.68
N ALA A 20 -3.54 7.50 5.93
CA ALA A 20 -2.20 7.57 6.47
C ALA A 20 -1.95 8.89 7.22
N LEU A 21 -2.44 10.02 6.72
CA LEU A 21 -2.39 11.31 7.40
C LEU A 21 -3.18 11.29 8.71
N LYS A 22 -4.39 10.71 8.72
CA LYS A 22 -5.18 10.60 9.96
C LYS A 22 -4.46 9.77 11.02
N ILE A 23 -3.87 8.64 10.63
CA ILE A 23 -3.07 7.80 11.52
C ILE A 23 -1.85 8.58 12.02
N ALA A 24 -1.13 9.23 11.12
CA ALA A 24 0.05 10.02 11.45
C ALA A 24 -0.22 11.17 12.40
N PHE A 25 -1.37 11.83 12.26
CA PHE A 25 -1.77 12.90 13.14
C PHE A 25 -2.08 12.39 14.56
N VAL A 26 -2.92 11.36 14.69
CA VAL A 26 -3.31 10.82 16.01
C VAL A 26 -2.11 10.21 16.73
N VAL A 27 -1.38 9.32 16.04
CA VAL A 27 -0.21 8.64 16.62
C VAL A 27 0.91 9.64 16.86
N GLY A 28 1.12 10.60 15.95
CA GLY A 28 2.14 11.62 16.08
C GLY A 28 1.90 12.57 17.26
N ILE A 29 0.66 12.97 17.54
CA ILE A 29 0.34 13.76 18.75
C ILE A 29 0.71 12.98 20.01
N ILE A 30 0.29 11.71 20.10
CA ILE A 30 0.57 10.87 21.27
C ILE A 30 2.07 10.71 21.46
N LEU A 31 2.81 10.40 20.38
CA LEU A 31 4.27 10.23 20.44
C LEU A 31 4.97 11.54 20.77
N ASN A 32 4.55 12.68 20.24
CA ASN A 32 5.15 13.97 20.52
C ASN A 32 4.95 14.37 22.00
N LEU A 33 3.77 14.09 22.57
CA LEU A 33 3.47 14.30 23.98
C LEU A 33 4.31 13.40 24.90
N ILE A 34 4.46 12.11 24.58
CA ILE A 34 5.31 11.20 25.35
C ILE A 34 6.78 11.65 25.31
N ASN A 35 7.20 12.21 24.18
CA ASN A 35 8.61 12.42 23.88
C ASN A 35 9.17 13.77 24.32
N GLN A 36 8.33 14.82 24.32
CA GLN A 36 8.71 16.17 24.75
C GLN A 36 7.50 16.96 25.27
N GLY A 37 6.48 16.26 25.78
CA GLY A 37 5.28 16.88 26.34
C GLY A 37 5.57 17.80 27.52
N ASP A 38 6.54 17.46 28.37
CA ASP A 38 6.94 18.30 29.52
C ASP A 38 7.37 19.70 29.08
N LYS A 39 8.08 19.79 27.94
CA LYS A 39 8.54 21.06 27.35
C LYS A 39 7.38 21.86 26.76
N ILE A 40 6.39 21.18 26.18
CA ILE A 40 5.18 21.79 25.61
C ILE A 40 4.31 22.36 26.74
N VAL A 41 4.09 21.58 27.81
CA VAL A 41 3.28 21.98 28.97
C VAL A 41 3.93 23.11 29.76
N SER A 42 5.27 23.11 29.84
CA SER A 42 6.03 24.18 30.52
C SER A 42 6.23 25.44 29.66
N LEU A 43 5.65 25.50 28.45
CA LEU A 43 5.82 26.58 27.45
C LEU A 43 7.30 26.87 27.08
N LEU A 44 8.19 25.87 27.21
CA LEU A 44 9.62 25.97 26.89
C LEU A 44 9.89 25.68 25.40
N PHE A 45 9.31 26.49 24.50
CA PHE A 45 9.38 26.26 23.06
C PHE A 45 10.80 26.31 22.47
N ASN A 46 11.73 26.98 23.16
CA ASN A 46 13.13 27.09 22.73
C ASN A 46 13.92 25.80 22.96
N GLU A 47 13.42 24.90 23.82
CA GLU A 47 14.06 23.61 24.11
C GLU A 47 13.45 22.44 23.32
N ILE A 48 12.42 22.72 22.51
CA ILE A 48 11.76 21.72 21.69
C ILE A 48 12.70 21.29 20.57
N ASN A 49 12.85 19.97 20.42
CA ASN A 49 13.56 19.44 19.27
C ASN A 49 12.58 19.30 18.10
N TYR A 50 12.59 20.28 17.20
CA TYR A 50 11.72 20.33 16.03
C TYR A 50 11.96 19.17 15.06
N PHE A 51 13.21 18.71 14.89
CA PHE A 51 13.52 17.54 14.07
C PHE A 51 12.86 16.29 14.64
N LYS A 52 12.97 16.08 15.95
CA LYS A 52 12.32 14.98 16.67
C LYS A 52 10.79 15.07 16.53
N SER A 53 10.23 16.28 16.67
CA SER A 53 8.80 16.55 16.47
C SER A 53 8.34 16.12 15.07
N ILE A 54 9.02 16.56 14.01
CA ILE A 54 8.68 16.20 12.62
C ILE A 54 8.74 14.68 12.42
N LEU A 55 9.75 14.00 12.95
CA LEU A 55 9.87 12.55 12.84
C LEU A 55 8.72 11.80 13.53
N THR A 56 8.18 12.30 14.64
CA THR A 56 7.03 11.66 15.32
C THR A 56 5.77 11.62 14.48
N PHE A 57 5.61 12.52 13.50
CA PHE A 57 4.52 12.47 12.52
C PHE A 57 4.93 11.75 11.23
N CYS A 58 6.17 11.93 10.77
CA CYS A 58 6.66 11.35 9.53
C CYS A 58 6.73 9.82 9.59
N VAL A 59 7.21 9.26 10.70
CA VAL A 59 7.40 7.80 10.82
C VAL A 59 6.06 7.05 10.76
N PRO A 60 5.02 7.40 11.53
CA PRO A 60 3.72 6.73 11.42
C PRO A 60 3.07 6.87 10.04
N PHE A 61 3.25 8.02 9.37
CA PHE A 61 2.79 8.20 7.98
C PHE A 61 3.46 7.20 7.03
N CYS A 62 4.80 7.13 7.06
CA CYS A 62 5.58 6.25 6.19
C CYS A 62 5.25 4.77 6.41
N VAL A 63 5.13 4.33 7.66
CA VAL A 63 4.79 2.94 8.01
C VAL A 63 3.37 2.59 7.56
N SER A 64 2.41 3.52 7.72
CA SER A 64 1.04 3.34 7.24
C SER A 64 0.99 3.21 5.72
N MET A 65 1.71 4.07 5.00
CA MET A 65 1.76 4.03 3.53
C MET A 65 2.42 2.75 3.01
N TYR A 66 3.56 2.34 3.60
CA TYR A 66 4.27 1.11 3.23
C TYR A 66 3.37 -0.12 3.36
N THR A 67 2.68 -0.24 4.49
CA THR A 67 1.77 -1.35 4.77
C THR A 67 0.63 -1.38 3.74
N ALA A 68 -0.01 -0.23 3.50
CA ALA A 68 -1.12 -0.13 2.56
C ALA A 68 -0.73 -0.50 1.12
N ILE A 69 0.43 -0.03 0.65
CA ILE A 69 0.96 -0.36 -0.68
C ILE A 69 1.28 -1.86 -0.76
N SER A 70 1.97 -2.41 0.23
CA SER A 70 2.35 -3.83 0.28
C SER A 70 1.12 -4.75 0.22
N MET A 71 0.05 -4.40 0.93
CA MET A 71 -1.21 -5.14 0.88
C MET A 71 -1.87 -5.07 -0.50
N LYS A 72 -1.98 -3.87 -1.10
CA LYS A 72 -2.59 -3.69 -2.43
C LYS A 72 -1.82 -4.37 -3.55
N LEU A 73 -0.53 -4.60 -3.39
CA LEU A 73 0.29 -5.34 -4.36
C LEU A 73 0.14 -6.87 -4.27
N LYS A 74 -0.47 -7.40 -3.20
CA LYS A 74 -0.74 -8.83 -3.04
C LYS A 74 -1.98 -9.31 -3.80
N PHE A 75 -2.82 -8.40 -4.31
CA PHE A 75 -4.02 -8.67 -5.11
C PHE A 75 -4.86 -9.83 -4.56
N GLN A 76 -5.67 -9.54 -3.53
CA GLN A 76 -6.58 -10.53 -2.98
C GLN A 76 -7.85 -10.65 -3.81
N VAL A 77 -8.49 -11.82 -3.76
CA VAL A 77 -9.78 -12.03 -4.40
C VAL A 77 -10.82 -11.11 -3.75
N GLY A 78 -11.65 -10.47 -4.56
CA GLY A 78 -12.64 -9.49 -4.09
C GLY A 78 -12.13 -8.04 -4.05
N GLU A 79 -10.82 -7.80 -4.19
CA GLU A 79 -10.28 -6.43 -4.25
C GLU A 79 -10.45 -5.83 -5.65
N LYS A 80 -10.66 -4.50 -5.71
CA LYS A 80 -10.62 -3.75 -6.97
C LYS A 80 -9.18 -3.54 -7.42
N ALA A 81 -8.90 -3.86 -8.68
CA ALA A 81 -7.60 -3.58 -9.28
C ALA A 81 -7.38 -2.07 -9.44
N ALA A 82 -6.28 -1.56 -8.87
CA ALA A 82 -5.95 -0.13 -8.92
C ALA A 82 -5.66 0.37 -10.34
N GLU A 83 -5.17 -0.51 -11.21
CA GLU A 83 -4.76 -0.22 -12.58
C GLU A 83 -4.93 -1.48 -13.43
N HIS A 84 -4.76 -1.33 -14.74
CA HIS A 84 -4.74 -2.47 -15.66
C HIS A 84 -3.53 -3.38 -15.37
N VAL A 85 -3.77 -4.60 -14.90
CA VAL A 85 -2.71 -5.52 -14.45
C VAL A 85 -2.89 -6.92 -15.00
N LEU A 86 -1.77 -7.60 -15.21
CA LEU A 86 -1.75 -9.02 -15.50
C LEU A 86 -1.37 -9.79 -14.24
N LEU A 87 -2.28 -10.66 -13.79
CA LEU A 87 -2.08 -11.54 -12.65
C LEU A 87 -1.79 -12.94 -13.14
N ARG A 88 -0.92 -13.65 -12.42
CA ARG A 88 -0.64 -15.06 -12.65
C ARG A 88 -0.86 -15.85 -11.37
N CYS A 89 -1.60 -16.94 -11.47
CA CYS A 89 -1.80 -17.86 -10.38
C CYS A 89 -0.51 -18.67 -10.16
N THR A 90 0.01 -18.68 -8.93
CA THR A 90 1.25 -19.41 -8.61
C THR A 90 1.04 -20.93 -8.59
N ASN A 91 -0.21 -21.39 -8.40
CA ASN A 91 -0.54 -22.80 -8.31
C ASN A 91 -0.68 -23.47 -9.69
N CYS A 92 -1.46 -22.88 -10.61
CA CYS A 92 -1.71 -23.48 -11.94
C CYS A 92 -1.07 -22.74 -13.12
N ASN A 93 -0.33 -21.66 -12.86
CA ASN A 93 0.24 -20.77 -13.88
C ASN A 93 -0.79 -20.11 -14.83
N GLY A 94 -2.08 -20.19 -14.54
CA GLY A 94 -3.11 -19.47 -15.28
C GLY A 94 -2.93 -17.95 -15.14
N CYS A 95 -3.10 -17.23 -16.24
CA CYS A 95 -2.98 -15.77 -16.25
C CYS A 95 -4.35 -15.12 -16.45
N LEU A 96 -4.53 -13.95 -15.84
CA LEU A 96 -5.76 -13.18 -15.88
C LEU A 96 -5.41 -11.70 -16.02
N GLU A 97 -5.96 -11.08 -17.05
CA GLU A 97 -5.91 -9.64 -17.25
C GLU A 97 -7.08 -9.00 -16.51
N VAL A 98 -6.78 -8.05 -15.61
CA VAL A 98 -7.77 -7.35 -14.81
C VAL A 98 -7.68 -5.86 -15.13
N LYS A 99 -8.77 -5.27 -15.61
CA LYS A 99 -8.85 -3.83 -15.89
C LYS A 99 -8.99 -3.04 -14.59
N LYS A 100 -8.64 -1.76 -14.66
CA LYS A 100 -8.81 -0.83 -13.56
C LYS A 100 -10.26 -0.89 -13.04
N ASP A 101 -10.39 -0.86 -11.71
CA ASP A 101 -11.65 -0.93 -10.94
C ASP A 101 -12.44 -2.24 -11.07
N GLN A 102 -11.95 -3.24 -11.82
CA GLN A 102 -12.54 -4.57 -11.82
C GLN A 102 -12.16 -5.35 -10.55
N ILE A 103 -13.11 -6.14 -10.08
CA ILE A 103 -12.93 -7.04 -8.93
C ILE A 103 -12.05 -8.21 -9.37
N VAL A 104 -10.98 -8.49 -8.62
CA VAL A 104 -10.11 -9.64 -8.83
C VAL A 104 -10.89 -10.92 -8.50
N PRO A 105 -11.17 -11.79 -9.48
CA PRO A 105 -11.92 -13.03 -9.26
C PRO A 105 -11.01 -14.16 -8.79
N PHE A 106 -11.63 -15.29 -8.43
CA PHE A 106 -10.91 -16.54 -8.25
C PHE A 106 -10.32 -17.04 -9.57
N CYS A 107 -9.22 -17.79 -9.48
CA CYS A 107 -8.66 -18.47 -10.63
C CYS A 107 -9.61 -19.58 -11.10
N TYR A 108 -9.95 -19.58 -12.40
CA TYR A 108 -10.82 -20.57 -13.03
C TYR A 108 -10.39 -22.04 -12.83
N LYS A 109 -9.09 -22.30 -12.59
CA LYS A 109 -8.56 -23.66 -12.33
C LYS A 109 -8.42 -24.01 -10.85
N CYS A 110 -8.11 -23.02 -10.01
CA CYS A 110 -7.75 -23.28 -8.60
C CYS A 110 -8.88 -22.96 -7.62
N ALA A 111 -9.91 -22.22 -8.06
CA ALA A 111 -11.01 -21.75 -7.22
C ALA A 111 -10.49 -21.17 -5.90
N GLU A 112 -10.84 -21.73 -4.76
CA GLU A 112 -10.43 -21.26 -3.44
C GLU A 112 -8.91 -21.31 -3.19
N LYS A 113 -8.17 -22.18 -3.88
CA LYS A 113 -6.70 -22.29 -3.79
C LYS A 113 -5.97 -21.23 -4.63
N THR A 114 -6.62 -20.11 -4.90
CA THR A 114 -6.08 -19.03 -5.74
C THR A 114 -5.00 -18.26 -4.99
N ASN A 115 -3.87 -18.06 -5.67
CA ASN A 115 -2.80 -17.19 -5.18
C ASN A 115 -2.25 -16.38 -6.36
N TRP A 116 -2.71 -15.13 -6.44
CA TRP A 116 -2.35 -14.22 -7.53
C TRP A 116 -1.00 -13.57 -7.27
N LYS A 117 -0.19 -13.50 -8.32
CA LYS A 117 1.07 -12.75 -8.33
C LYS A 117 1.08 -11.81 -9.52
N LEU A 118 1.47 -10.56 -9.28
CA LEU A 118 1.68 -9.58 -10.34
C LEU A 118 2.76 -10.07 -11.31
N THR A 119 2.39 -10.14 -12.59
CA THR A 119 3.29 -10.46 -13.69
C THR A 119 3.30 -9.35 -14.75
N SER A 120 4.23 -9.44 -15.69
CA SER A 120 4.34 -8.52 -16.83
C SER A 120 3.57 -9.09 -18.02
N PHE A 121 2.98 -8.21 -18.83
CA PHE A 121 2.41 -8.55 -20.13
C PHE A 121 3.41 -9.17 -21.12
N LYS A 122 4.71 -9.04 -20.83
CA LYS A 122 5.80 -9.69 -21.59
C LYS A 122 6.21 -11.07 -21.02
N ASP A 123 5.55 -11.57 -19.98
CA ASP A 123 5.88 -12.87 -19.37
C ASP A 123 5.50 -14.00 -20.33
N LYS A 124 6.52 -14.72 -20.83
CA LYS A 124 6.36 -15.86 -21.74
C LYS A 124 5.41 -16.93 -21.19
N LYS A 125 5.33 -17.08 -19.86
CA LYS A 125 4.45 -18.05 -19.21
C LYS A 125 2.96 -17.72 -19.36
N CYS A 126 2.63 -16.47 -19.71
CA CYS A 126 1.27 -16.01 -19.98
C CYS A 126 0.97 -15.84 -21.49
N GLN A 127 1.97 -16.00 -22.36
CA GLN A 127 1.82 -15.83 -23.81
C GLN A 127 1.30 -17.11 -24.52
N HIS A 128 1.07 -18.20 -23.78
CA HIS A 128 0.73 -19.52 -24.33
C HIS A 128 -0.73 -19.97 -24.11
N LYS A 129 -1.66 -19.04 -24.00
CA LYS A 129 -3.09 -19.34 -24.18
C LYS A 129 -3.69 -18.40 -25.21
N LYS A 130 -3.38 -18.69 -26.48
CA LYS A 130 -4.36 -18.45 -27.55
C LYS A 130 -5.38 -19.57 -27.50
#